data_AF-A0A9E4M762-F1
#
_entry.id   AF-A0A9E4M762-F1
#
_cell.length_a   1.000
_cell.length_b   1.000
_cell.length_c   1.000
_cell.angle_alpha   90.00
_cell.angle_beta   90.00
_cell.angle_gamma   90.00
#
_symmetry.space_group_name_H-M   'P 1'
#
loop_
_entity.id
_entity.type
_entity.pdbx_description
1 polymer ?
#
loop_
_entity_poly.entity_id
_entity_poly.type
_entity_poly.pdbx_seq_one_letter_code
_entity_poly.pdbx_strand_id
1 'polypeptide(L)'
;MDYEPGTPIVITESEGVGLTTPEPFVRHVTALLSPLLQPGIGDFAIGTCEVPPGQMGSLHTHPDAAEIWMFSEGQGRATVGDREIVTGPGMVVFTPPGVSHQFFNTG
;
A
#
# COMPACT_ATOMS: atom_id res chain seq x y z
N MET A 1 9.33 -10.28 15.43
CA MET A 1 10.67 -9.86 15.90
C MET A 1 10.40 -8.80 16.96
N ASP A 2 10.82 -9.01 18.21
CA ASP A 2 10.47 -8.08 19.29
C ASP A 2 11.21 -6.75 19.08
N TYR A 3 10.46 -5.64 19.06
CA TYR A 3 11.02 -4.30 18.88
C TYR A 3 11.61 -3.81 20.21
N GLU A 4 12.90 -3.47 20.22
CA GLU A 4 13.53 -2.77 21.34
C GLU A 4 13.42 -1.24 21.15
N PRO A 5 12.78 -0.52 22.10
CA PRO A 5 12.67 0.93 22.02
C PRO A 5 14.04 1.62 21.90
N GLY A 6 14.19 2.51 20.92
CA GLY A 6 15.40 3.31 20.71
C GLY A 6 16.39 2.75 19.68
N THR A 7 16.14 1.57 19.12
CA THR A 7 16.97 0.96 18.05
C THR A 7 16.29 1.11 16.68
N PRO A 8 17.02 1.39 15.59
CA PRO A 8 16.44 1.40 14.25
C PRO A 8 15.98 -0.01 13.84
N ILE A 9 14.84 -0.09 13.15
CA ILE A 9 14.40 -1.31 12.47
C ILE A 9 14.89 -1.24 11.03
N VAL A 10 15.60 -2.29 10.60
CA VAL A 10 16.01 -2.48 9.21
C VAL A 10 15.36 -3.77 8.72
N ILE A 11 14.63 -3.68 7.61
CA ILE A 11 13.93 -4.80 7.01
C ILE A 11 14.06 -4.74 5.49
N THR A 12 14.35 -5.87 4.88
CA THR A 12 14.35 -6.04 3.42
C THR A 12 12.98 -6.53 2.95
N GLU A 13 12.69 -6.37 1.66
CA GLU A 13 11.43 -6.84 1.10
C GLU A 13 11.20 -8.34 1.31
N SER A 14 12.27 -9.14 1.18
CA SER A 14 12.23 -10.59 1.37
C SER A 14 11.93 -11.04 2.81
N GLU A 15 12.06 -10.15 3.79
CA GLU A 15 11.77 -10.43 5.20
C GLU A 15 10.36 -10.00 5.60
N GLY A 16 9.61 -9.36 4.69
CA GLY A 16 8.24 -8.94 4.90
C GLY A 16 7.24 -10.08 4.97
N VAL A 17 6.05 -9.78 5.48
CA VAL A 17 4.93 -10.73 5.53
C VAL A 17 4.08 -10.57 4.28
N GLY A 18 4.20 -11.54 3.37
CA GLY A 18 3.45 -11.59 2.11
C GLY A 18 2.03 -12.15 2.29
N LEU A 19 1.07 -11.54 1.59
CA LEU A 19 -0.29 -12.04 1.44
C LEU A 19 -0.77 -11.81 0.00
N THR A 20 -1.60 -12.72 -0.49
CA THR A 20 -2.32 -12.52 -1.77
C THR A 20 -3.80 -12.37 -1.45
N THR A 21 -4.41 -11.28 -1.91
CA THR A 21 -5.86 -11.07 -1.75
C THR A 21 -6.65 -11.94 -2.72
N PRO A 22 -7.87 -12.37 -2.34
CA PRO A 22 -8.71 -13.17 -3.21
C PRO A 22 -9.32 -12.35 -4.36
N GLU A 23 -9.83 -13.07 -5.37
CA GLU A 23 -10.67 -12.50 -6.42
C GLU A 23 -11.89 -11.75 -5.83
N PRO A 24 -12.37 -10.67 -6.49
CA PRO A 24 -11.92 -10.14 -7.78
C PRO A 24 -10.77 -9.11 -7.69
N PHE A 25 -10.13 -8.97 -6.52
CA PHE A 25 -9.18 -7.89 -6.25
C PHE A 25 -7.79 -8.45 -5.99
N VAL A 26 -7.28 -9.24 -6.92
CA VAL A 26 -6.01 -9.95 -6.72
C VAL A 26 -4.85 -8.96 -6.71
N ARG A 27 -4.11 -8.95 -5.62
CA ARG A 27 -2.85 -8.22 -5.41
C ARG A 27 -1.95 -9.00 -4.46
N HIS A 28 -0.66 -8.89 -4.68
CA HIS A 28 0.36 -9.43 -3.80
C HIS A 28 0.89 -8.29 -2.93
N VAL A 29 0.62 -8.35 -1.64
CA VAL A 29 1.00 -7.31 -0.68
C VAL A 29 2.05 -7.89 0.26
N THR A 30 3.16 -7.17 0.43
CA THR A 30 4.19 -7.51 1.40
C THR A 30 4.23 -6.42 2.46
N ALA A 31 3.74 -6.73 3.66
CA ALA A 31 3.84 -5.81 4.79
C ALA A 31 5.25 -5.87 5.39
N LEU A 32 5.94 -4.72 5.43
CA LEU A 32 7.30 -4.60 5.96
C LEU A 32 7.26 -4.12 7.40
N LEU A 33 6.72 -2.92 7.60
CA LEU A 33 6.48 -2.37 8.94
C LEU A 33 5.00 -2.17 9.16
N SER A 34 4.49 -2.59 10.30
CA SER A 34 3.15 -2.21 10.76
C SER A 34 3.04 -2.38 12.28
N PRO A 35 2.08 -1.72 12.95
CA PRO A 35 1.91 -1.85 14.40
C PRO A 35 1.55 -3.29 14.81
N LEU A 36 1.02 -4.09 13.88
CA LEU A 36 0.71 -5.50 14.07
C LEU A 36 1.94 -6.40 14.01
N LEU A 37 2.95 -6.04 13.21
CA LEU A 37 4.16 -6.84 13.02
C LEU A 37 5.29 -6.43 13.99
N GLN A 38 5.37 -5.15 14.29
CA GLN A 38 6.34 -4.58 15.22
C GLN A 38 5.61 -3.69 16.23
N PRO A 39 5.28 -4.23 17.42
CA PRO A 39 4.65 -3.43 18.47
C PRO A 39 5.53 -2.23 18.83
N GLY A 40 4.95 -1.02 18.83
CA GLY A 40 5.64 0.20 19.28
C GLY A 40 6.17 1.12 18.17
N ILE A 41 6.00 0.78 16.89
CA ILE A 41 6.43 1.67 15.78
C ILE A 41 5.49 2.86 15.53
N GLY A 42 4.42 3.02 16.30
CA GLY A 42 3.43 4.10 16.15
C GLY A 42 2.29 3.71 15.22
N ASP A 43 1.74 4.68 14.48
CA ASP A 43 0.47 4.54 13.74
C ASP A 43 0.66 4.50 12.21
N PHE A 44 1.78 3.96 11.73
CA PHE A 44 2.04 3.83 10.29
C PHE A 44 2.32 2.39 9.88
N ALA A 45 2.04 2.09 8.62
CA ALA A 45 2.46 0.86 7.96
C ALA A 45 3.14 1.19 6.63
N ILE A 46 4.11 0.38 6.23
CA ILE A 46 4.74 0.44 4.92
C ILE A 46 4.93 -0.97 4.38
N GLY A 47 4.75 -1.11 3.08
CA GLY A 47 4.86 -2.37 2.38
C GLY A 47 4.96 -2.15 0.87
N THR A 48 5.10 -3.25 0.15
CA THR A 48 4.98 -3.26 -1.31
C THR A 48 3.64 -3.86 -1.71
N CYS A 49 3.14 -3.47 -2.87
CA CYS A 49 1.93 -4.00 -3.45
C CYS A 49 2.14 -4.18 -4.95
N GLU A 50 2.13 -5.43 -5.39
CA GLU A 50 2.11 -5.79 -6.80
C GLU A 50 0.70 -6.16 -7.21
N VAL A 51 0.30 -5.70 -8.38
CA VAL A 51 -1.04 -5.84 -8.90
C VAL A 51 -0.88 -6.45 -10.29
N PRO A 52 -1.43 -7.63 -10.60
CA PRO A 52 -1.32 -8.17 -11.94
C PRO A 52 -1.96 -7.24 -12.99
N PRO A 53 -1.48 -7.22 -14.25
CA PRO A 53 -2.12 -6.43 -15.31
C PRO A 53 -3.61 -6.76 -15.45
N GLY A 54 -4.46 -5.74 -15.51
CA GLY A 54 -5.91 -5.88 -15.57
C GLY A 54 -6.61 -6.10 -14.22
N GLN A 55 -5.85 -6.25 -13.12
CA GLN A 55 -6.38 -6.33 -11.76
C GLN A 55 -6.46 -4.96 -11.08
N MET A 56 -7.14 -4.93 -9.93
CA MET A 56 -7.41 -3.71 -9.17
C MET A 56 -7.46 -3.99 -7.67
N GLY A 57 -7.24 -2.96 -6.87
CA GLY A 57 -7.61 -2.99 -5.45
C GLY A 57 -9.12 -2.89 -5.28
N SER A 58 -9.64 -3.22 -4.10
CA SER A 58 -11.02 -2.87 -3.73
C SER A 58 -11.15 -1.35 -3.57
N LEU A 59 -12.29 -0.77 -3.97
CA LEU A 59 -12.65 0.59 -3.59
C LEU A 59 -12.97 0.63 -2.09
N HIS A 60 -12.25 1.44 -1.31
CA HIS A 60 -12.43 1.50 0.14
C HIS A 60 -11.95 2.84 0.71
N THR A 61 -12.12 3.01 2.03
CA THR A 61 -11.68 4.18 2.77
C THR A 61 -11.17 3.79 4.16
N HIS A 62 -10.27 4.59 4.71
CA HIS A 62 -9.82 4.51 6.09
C HIS A 62 -10.22 5.81 6.81
N PRO A 63 -11.12 5.78 7.80
CA PRO A 63 -11.62 6.99 8.45
C PRO A 63 -10.52 7.83 9.10
N ASP A 64 -9.52 7.15 9.68
CA ASP A 64 -8.54 7.77 10.58
C ASP A 64 -7.09 7.67 10.07
N ALA A 65 -6.88 7.15 8.85
CA ALA A 65 -5.54 6.94 8.29
C ALA A 65 -5.43 7.49 6.86
N ALA A 66 -4.32 8.17 6.59
CA ALA A 66 -3.94 8.53 5.23
C ALA A 66 -3.26 7.33 4.54
N GLU A 67 -3.30 7.31 3.21
CA GLU A 67 -2.55 6.34 2.40
C GLU A 67 -1.65 7.07 1.42
N ILE A 68 -0.43 6.54 1.22
CA ILE A 68 0.51 7.04 0.21
C ILE A 68 0.89 5.89 -0.70
N TRP A 69 0.70 6.07 -2.01
CA TRP A 69 1.24 5.18 -3.03
C TRP A 69 2.43 5.83 -3.71
N MET A 70 3.55 5.12 -3.77
CA MET A 70 4.68 5.44 -4.62
C MET A 70 4.76 4.37 -5.70
N PHE A 71 4.63 4.77 -6.96
CA PHE A 71 4.65 3.86 -8.09
C PHE A 71 6.10 3.68 -8.55
N SER A 72 6.66 2.48 -8.39
CA SER A 72 8.01 2.14 -8.84
C SER A 72 8.05 1.69 -10.30
N GLU A 73 7.04 0.94 -10.73
CA GLU A 73 6.97 0.29 -12.05
C GLU A 73 5.52 0.25 -12.58
N GLY A 74 5.37 -0.09 -13.87
CA GLY A 74 4.07 -0.23 -14.53
C GLY A 74 3.33 1.10 -14.78
N GLN A 75 2.09 0.99 -15.24
CA GLN A 75 1.17 2.07 -15.57
C GLN A 75 -0.22 1.73 -15.05
N GLY A 76 -0.93 2.72 -14.55
CA GLY A 76 -2.24 2.48 -13.95
C GLY A 76 -3.14 3.69 -13.93
N ARG A 77 -4.24 3.50 -13.21
CA ARG A 77 -5.16 4.56 -12.82
C ARG A 77 -5.44 4.46 -11.33
N ALA A 78 -5.46 5.61 -10.66
CA ALA A 78 -5.91 5.74 -9.30
C ALA A 78 -7.19 6.57 -9.26
N THR A 79 -8.20 6.10 -8.55
CA THR A 79 -9.36 6.89 -8.13
C THR A 79 -9.10 7.36 -6.71
N VAL A 80 -9.18 8.67 -6.47
CA VAL A 80 -9.05 9.27 -5.13
C VAL A 80 -10.15 10.32 -4.98
N GLY A 81 -11.16 10.00 -4.17
CA GLY A 81 -12.39 10.79 -4.08
C GLY A 81 -13.12 10.84 -5.42
N ASP A 82 -13.26 12.04 -5.97
CA ASP A 82 -13.89 12.32 -7.27
C ASP A 82 -12.89 12.42 -8.42
N ARG A 83 -11.59 12.20 -8.16
CA ARG A 83 -10.52 12.36 -9.16
C ARG A 83 -10.05 11.03 -9.68
N GLU A 84 -9.83 10.98 -10.99
CA GLU A 84 -9.06 9.92 -11.64
C GLU A 84 -7.68 10.46 -12.04
N ILE A 85 -6.65 9.68 -11.72
CA ILE A 85 -5.24 10.03 -11.92
C ILE A 85 -4.62 8.91 -12.75
N VAL A 86 -4.01 9.23 -13.90
CA VAL A 86 -3.14 8.29 -14.61
C VAL A 86 -1.83 8.20 -13.84
N THR A 87 -1.44 6.99 -13.45
CA THR A 87 -0.26 6.73 -12.62
C THR A 87 0.84 6.02 -13.40
N GLY A 88 2.08 6.22 -12.99
CA GLY A 88 3.27 5.61 -13.59
C GLY A 88 4.51 5.84 -12.72
N PRO A 89 5.68 5.34 -13.15
CA PRO A 89 6.88 5.28 -12.31
C PRO A 89 7.33 6.65 -11.82
N GLY A 90 7.72 6.73 -10.55
CA GLY A 90 8.18 7.96 -9.88
C GLY A 90 7.06 8.87 -9.36
N MET A 91 5.79 8.55 -9.63
CA MET A 91 4.66 9.31 -9.09
C MET A 91 4.37 8.92 -7.64
N VAL A 92 3.98 9.91 -6.84
CA VAL A 92 3.49 9.72 -5.47
C VAL A 92 2.08 10.27 -5.37
N VAL A 93 1.15 9.46 -4.88
CA VAL A 93 -0.25 9.83 -4.65
C VAL A 93 -0.52 9.77 -3.15
N PHE A 94 -0.97 10.88 -2.58
CA PHE A 94 -1.44 10.97 -1.19
C PHE A 94 -2.96 10.98 -1.16
N THR A 95 -3.53 10.09 -0.37
CA THR A 95 -4.96 10.02 -0.07
C THR A 95 -5.20 10.46 1.37
N PRO A 96 -5.96 11.55 1.61
CA PRO A 96 -6.30 11.98 2.96
C PRO A 96 -7.17 10.96 3.71
N PRO A 97 -7.19 10.98 5.06
CA PRO A 97 -8.13 10.19 5.85
C PRO A 97 -9.58 10.45 5.42
N GLY A 98 -10.39 9.40 5.42
CA GLY A 98 -11.81 9.44 5.04
C GLY A 98 -12.08 9.59 3.54
N VAL A 99 -11.05 9.70 2.69
CA VAL A 99 -11.22 9.78 1.24
C VAL A 99 -11.22 8.37 0.64
N SER A 100 -12.25 8.05 -0.15
CA SER A 100 -12.34 6.77 -0.86
C SER A 100 -11.27 6.66 -1.94
N HIS A 101 -10.66 5.50 -2.09
CA HIS A 101 -9.57 5.29 -3.02
C HIS A 101 -9.53 3.86 -3.60
N GLN A 102 -9.00 3.77 -4.81
CA GLN A 102 -8.79 2.52 -5.55
C GLN A 102 -7.67 2.71 -6.56
N PHE A 103 -6.91 1.66 -6.86
CA PHE A 103 -6.00 1.63 -8.00
C PHE A 103 -6.39 0.51 -8.97
N PHE A 104 -5.98 0.67 -10.22
CA PHE A 104 -6.13 -0.28 -11.32
C PHE A 104 -4.81 -0.39 -12.07
N ASN A 105 -4.31 -1.61 -12.27
CA ASN A 105 -3.14 -1.82 -13.12
C ASN A 105 -3.56 -1.96 -14.58
N THR A 106 -3.03 -1.10 -15.44
CA THR A 106 -3.31 -1.08 -16.87
C THR A 106 -2.17 -1.65 -17.74
N GLY A 107 -1.00 -1.95 -17.18
CA GLY A 107 0.14 -2.54 -17.89
C GLY A 107 1.48 -2.27 -17.23
#